data_AF-A0A0M0J3A4-F1
#
_entry.id   AF-A0A0M0J3A4-F1
#
_cell.length_a   1.000
_cell.length_b   1.000
_cell.length_c   1.000
_cell.angle_alpha   90.00
_cell.angle_beta   90.00
_cell.angle_gamma   90.00
#
_symmetry.space_group_name_H-M   'P 1'
#
loop_
_entity.id
_entity.type
_entity.pdbx_description
1 polymer ?
#
loop_
_entity_poly.entity_id
_entity_poly.type
_entity_poly.pdbx_seq_one_letter_code
_entity_poly.pdbx_strand_id
1 'polypeptide(L)'
;MGEQLLDRCVDDGELQKAIGEMLGDAIRSWHGEQPESAPAHNRKEARAQAARRSKLVAFYIFKTLVSWLASKHDEARLQQPPAQFDDITYYPAKIGHKEKLPHCRSSEPGDWYLKQAYRAWRMMLDGQLPLVHDAYVKWAQLRGMELSEFSAILLDEAQDCTDCQLDAFVLQPSHADIFVVGDMAQALYSWRHAKPAQLASLFEPQSYGRWYYTLHGQLKNTGTHPREVKCTKLRRTFRFGPDICRVANCVLYVKQHSEQSLVGKRLWTPYRVQADPAKGGRVVDEDGELTAGPKTLLGRTNLELALAGWRELARDPSVKIAILGDGEAAGGKRFKTVFGELEECLNLYHGEKVRASSRFAEFESWDDFKQQVNQRELNQYHMHIHLVGAYGEPKEAPKLVAMIRKFDECVLRAGHTASSADVLLSTVCQAKGLEWPRVQVLDDCIPIDVLHVIGDADLGDGKGPCARVLFQPDYECGDPSKKARLDWKGDELNSWFVAVTRAQEELQLPPKFWALVKMAEAGAPVTDGQLLAWDRLINPSPARVEEAEQLLEGLLEVVI
;
A
#
# COMPACT_ATOMS: atom_id res chain seq x y z
N MET A 1 -12.44 -28.08 -9.82
CA MET A 1 -13.13 -27.79 -8.56
C MET A 1 -14.61 -28.05 -8.80
N GLY A 2 -15.32 -28.70 -7.88
CA GLY A 2 -16.79 -28.72 -7.95
C GLY A 2 -17.34 -27.33 -7.64
N GLU A 3 -18.47 -26.95 -8.24
CA GLU A 3 -19.16 -25.66 -8.02
C GLU A 3 -19.32 -25.32 -6.51
N GLN A 4 -19.50 -26.34 -5.68
CA GLN A 4 -19.63 -26.23 -4.22
C GLN A 4 -18.42 -25.60 -3.47
N LEU A 5 -17.24 -25.55 -4.10
CA LEU A 5 -16.04 -24.92 -3.50
C LEU A 5 -16.02 -23.40 -3.69
N LEU A 6 -16.67 -22.88 -4.73
CA LEU A 6 -16.69 -21.44 -5.03
C LEU A 6 -17.67 -20.68 -4.13
N ASP A 7 -18.73 -21.35 -3.66
CA ASP A 7 -19.72 -20.76 -2.74
C ASP A 7 -19.22 -20.58 -1.30
N ARG A 8 -17.94 -20.90 -1.03
CA ARG A 8 -17.33 -20.90 0.32
C ARG A 8 -16.06 -20.05 0.40
N CYS A 9 -15.93 -19.02 -0.44
CA CYS A 9 -14.81 -18.09 -0.32
C CYS A 9 -14.82 -17.39 1.04
N VAL A 10 -13.64 -17.31 1.65
CA VAL A 10 -13.42 -16.65 2.95
C VAL A 10 -12.49 -15.45 2.79
N ASP A 11 -12.38 -14.65 3.85
CA ASP A 11 -11.36 -13.60 3.91
C ASP A 11 -9.97 -14.14 4.28
N ASP A 12 -8.96 -13.30 4.05
CA ASP A 12 -7.56 -13.59 4.32
C ASP A 12 -7.27 -13.99 5.79
N GLY A 13 -8.02 -13.43 6.74
CA GLY A 13 -7.87 -13.71 8.16
C GLY A 13 -8.35 -15.12 8.52
N GLU A 14 -9.46 -15.56 7.94
CA GLU A 14 -9.96 -16.93 8.08
C GLU A 14 -9.00 -17.95 7.47
N LEU A 15 -8.44 -17.68 6.27
CA LEU A 15 -7.43 -18.54 5.66
C LEU A 15 -6.17 -18.63 6.53
N GLN A 16 -5.66 -17.49 7.03
CA GLN A 16 -4.49 -17.47 7.91
C GLN A 16 -4.71 -18.33 9.16
N LYS A 17 -5.90 -18.24 9.78
CA LYS A 17 -6.26 -19.06 10.94
C LYS A 17 -6.28 -20.55 10.58
N ALA A 18 -6.94 -20.92 9.48
CA ALA A 18 -7.02 -22.30 9.02
C ALA A 18 -5.65 -22.89 8.70
N ILE A 19 -4.73 -22.12 8.10
CA ILE A 19 -3.33 -22.53 7.88
C ILE A 19 -2.65 -22.86 9.22
N GLY A 20 -2.82 -22.03 10.25
CA GLY A 20 -2.23 -22.27 11.57
C GLY A 20 -2.76 -23.53 12.25
N GLU A 21 -4.04 -23.85 12.07
CA GLU A 21 -4.67 -25.06 12.59
C GLU A 21 -4.19 -26.31 11.83
N MET A 22 -4.25 -26.27 10.50
CA MET A 22 -4.00 -27.43 9.63
C MET A 22 -2.52 -27.77 9.46
N LEU A 23 -1.64 -26.76 9.46
CA LEU A 23 -0.18 -26.96 9.37
C LEU A 23 0.51 -26.93 10.73
N GLY A 24 -0.25 -26.86 11.83
CA GLY A 24 0.27 -26.71 13.19
C GLY A 24 1.32 -27.77 13.57
N ASP A 25 1.12 -29.04 13.20
CA ASP A 25 2.09 -30.10 13.49
C ASP A 25 3.41 -29.93 12.72
N ALA A 26 3.33 -29.56 11.44
CA ALA A 26 4.51 -29.29 10.62
C ALA A 26 5.29 -28.08 11.17
N ILE A 27 4.58 -27.03 11.57
CA ILE A 27 5.17 -25.84 12.22
C ILE A 27 5.89 -26.24 13.51
N ARG A 28 5.21 -26.94 14.43
CA ARG A 28 5.79 -27.38 15.71
C ARG A 28 7.02 -28.26 15.51
N SER A 29 6.95 -29.21 14.57
CA SER A 29 8.05 -30.11 14.25
C SER A 29 9.28 -29.36 13.70
N TRP A 30 9.06 -28.31 12.89
CA TRP A 30 10.13 -27.53 12.28
C TRP A 30 10.91 -26.67 13.27
N HIS A 31 10.24 -26.04 14.25
CA HIS A 31 10.92 -25.26 15.29
C HIS A 31 11.54 -26.13 16.39
N GLY A 32 11.13 -27.39 16.52
CA GLY A 32 11.73 -28.33 17.47
C GLY A 32 11.52 -28.00 18.95
N GLU A 33 10.60 -27.09 19.27
CA GLU A 33 10.29 -26.72 20.64
C GLU A 33 9.56 -27.86 21.36
N GLN A 34 10.02 -28.16 22.57
CA GLN A 34 9.39 -29.11 23.46
C GLN A 34 8.98 -28.38 24.74
N PRO A 35 7.82 -27.71 24.79
CA PRO A 35 7.36 -27.01 25.99
C PRO A 35 7.34 -27.90 27.24
N GLU A 36 7.16 -29.21 27.04
CA GLU A 36 7.13 -30.21 28.10
C GLU A 36 8.51 -30.50 28.72
N SER A 37 9.61 -30.15 28.04
CA SER A 37 10.97 -30.28 28.59
C SER A 37 11.33 -29.14 29.57
N ALA A 38 10.53 -28.07 29.61
CA ALA A 38 10.72 -26.98 30.56
C ALA A 38 10.41 -27.42 32.01
N PRO A 39 11.08 -26.83 33.03
CA PRO A 39 10.74 -27.04 34.44
C PRO A 39 9.25 -26.79 34.69
N ALA A 40 8.62 -27.56 35.58
CA ALA A 40 7.17 -27.53 35.80
C ALA A 40 6.60 -26.11 36.05
N HIS A 41 7.35 -25.25 36.75
CA HIS A 41 6.97 -23.87 37.02
C HIS A 41 7.00 -22.95 35.78
N ASN A 42 7.77 -23.30 34.73
CA ASN A 42 7.90 -22.54 33.49
C ASN A 42 7.10 -23.12 32.31
N ARG A 43 6.50 -24.31 32.45
CA ARG A 43 5.80 -24.98 31.34
C ARG A 43 4.65 -24.16 30.75
N LYS A 44 3.93 -23.41 31.59
CA LYS A 44 2.82 -22.55 31.13
C LYS A 44 3.33 -21.45 30.18
N GLU A 45 4.40 -20.77 30.58
CA GLU A 45 5.03 -19.72 29.77
C GLU A 45 5.67 -20.31 28.51
N ALA A 46 6.35 -21.46 28.61
CA ALA A 46 6.91 -22.16 27.46
C ALA A 46 5.83 -22.55 26.43
N ARG A 47 4.65 -23.01 26.88
CA ARG A 47 3.51 -23.31 26.00
C ARG A 47 2.96 -22.04 25.33
N ALA A 48 2.83 -20.94 26.06
CA ALA A 48 2.38 -19.66 25.51
C ALA A 48 3.35 -19.14 24.45
N GLN A 49 4.65 -19.20 24.72
CA GLN A 49 5.70 -18.80 23.77
C GLN A 49 5.69 -19.66 22.50
N ALA A 50 5.55 -20.98 22.64
CA ALA A 50 5.46 -21.89 21.49
C ALA A 50 4.21 -21.62 20.64
N ALA A 51 3.07 -21.31 21.27
CA ALA A 51 1.84 -20.96 20.57
C ALA A 51 1.99 -19.64 19.80
N ARG A 52 2.63 -18.61 20.40
CA ARG A 52 2.94 -17.33 19.74
C ARG A 52 3.81 -17.53 18.50
N ARG A 53 4.88 -18.30 18.63
CA ARG A 53 5.77 -18.63 17.51
C ARG A 53 5.04 -19.37 16.40
N SER A 54 4.19 -20.32 16.75
CA SER A 54 3.38 -21.05 15.78
C SER A 54 2.46 -20.12 14.97
N LYS A 55 1.81 -19.16 15.62
CA LYS A 55 0.97 -18.14 14.94
C LYS A 55 1.77 -17.26 13.99
N LEU A 56 2.97 -16.83 14.40
CA LEU A 56 3.84 -16.01 13.55
C LEU A 56 4.29 -16.77 12.30
N VAL A 57 4.60 -18.05 12.45
CA VAL A 57 5.07 -18.89 11.34
C VAL A 57 3.92 -19.22 10.39
N ALA A 58 2.73 -19.49 10.91
CA ALA A 58 1.51 -19.61 10.11
C ALA A 58 1.24 -18.33 9.30
N PHE A 59 1.40 -17.16 9.92
CA PHE A 59 1.29 -15.87 9.22
C PHE A 59 2.30 -15.74 8.08
N TYR A 60 3.55 -16.19 8.26
CA TYR A 60 4.57 -16.12 7.21
C TYR A 60 4.32 -17.10 6.06
N ILE A 61 3.78 -18.28 6.36
CA ILE A 61 3.28 -19.23 5.33
C ILE A 61 2.18 -18.54 4.53
N PHE A 62 1.19 -17.95 5.22
CA PHE A 62 0.09 -17.21 4.60
C PHE A 62 0.59 -16.08 3.69
N LYS A 63 1.49 -15.21 4.19
CA LYS A 63 2.07 -14.10 3.38
C LYS A 63 2.86 -14.60 2.17
N THR A 64 3.56 -15.73 2.29
CA THR A 64 4.27 -16.35 1.17
C THR A 64 3.29 -16.91 0.15
N LEU A 65 2.23 -17.56 0.59
CA LEU A 65 1.15 -18.07 -0.27
C LEU A 65 0.46 -16.93 -1.03
N VAL A 66 0.01 -15.87 -0.34
CA VAL A 66 -0.69 -14.74 -0.99
C VAL A 66 0.22 -14.01 -1.98
N SER A 67 1.51 -13.85 -1.65
CA SER A 67 2.50 -13.29 -2.57
C SER A 67 2.62 -14.12 -3.86
N TRP A 68 2.58 -15.46 -3.75
CA TRP A 68 2.54 -16.34 -4.92
C TRP A 68 1.22 -16.26 -5.67
N LEU A 69 0.07 -16.27 -4.97
CA LEU A 69 -1.27 -16.13 -5.56
C LEU A 69 -1.36 -14.88 -6.43
N ALA A 70 -0.75 -13.77 -6.01
CA ALA A 70 -0.73 -12.51 -6.75
C ALA A 70 0.33 -12.42 -7.86
N SER A 71 1.27 -13.36 -7.93
CA SER A 71 2.34 -13.37 -8.95
C SER A 71 1.91 -14.05 -10.25
N LYS A 72 2.65 -13.92 -11.36
CA LYS A 72 2.40 -14.74 -12.57
C LYS A 72 3.04 -16.13 -12.54
N HIS A 73 3.81 -16.46 -11.50
CA HIS A 73 4.54 -17.72 -11.41
C HIS A 73 3.62 -18.94 -11.39
N ASP A 74 4.13 -20.05 -11.93
CA ASP A 74 3.47 -21.35 -11.90
C ASP A 74 3.62 -22.05 -10.53
N GLU A 75 3.02 -23.23 -10.42
CA GLU A 75 3.05 -24.06 -9.20
C GLU A 75 4.43 -24.71 -8.96
N ALA A 76 5.25 -24.89 -10.00
CA ALA A 76 6.61 -25.43 -9.87
C ALA A 76 7.54 -24.47 -9.12
N ARG A 77 7.30 -23.15 -9.24
CA ARG A 77 8.08 -22.13 -8.53
C ARG A 77 8.07 -22.29 -7.00
N LEU A 78 6.99 -22.80 -6.41
CA LEU A 78 6.91 -23.05 -4.96
C LEU A 78 7.70 -24.29 -4.51
N GLN A 79 8.12 -25.13 -5.44
CA GLN A 79 8.88 -26.36 -5.15
C GLN A 79 10.38 -26.18 -5.39
N GLN A 80 10.78 -25.03 -5.91
CA GLN A 80 12.18 -24.67 -6.14
C GLN A 80 12.71 -23.86 -4.94
N PRO A 81 14.03 -23.96 -4.64
CA PRO A 81 14.64 -23.10 -3.63
C PRO A 81 14.43 -21.62 -3.98
N PRO A 82 14.51 -20.71 -2.99
CA PRO A 82 14.50 -19.27 -3.24
C PRO A 82 15.49 -18.89 -4.35
N ALA A 83 14.98 -18.33 -5.44
CA ALA A 83 15.84 -17.79 -6.49
C ALA A 83 16.76 -16.69 -5.94
N GLN A 84 17.86 -16.41 -6.63
CA GLN A 84 18.75 -15.28 -6.29
C GLN A 84 17.98 -13.94 -6.18
N PHE A 85 16.90 -13.81 -6.95
CA PHE A 85 15.91 -12.74 -6.86
C PHE A 85 14.53 -13.30 -6.52
N ASP A 86 14.40 -13.94 -5.35
CA ASP A 86 13.12 -14.44 -4.88
C ASP A 86 12.18 -13.26 -4.58
N ASP A 87 11.08 -13.17 -5.32
CA ASP A 87 10.04 -12.15 -5.25
C ASP A 87 8.77 -12.62 -4.53
N ILE A 88 8.66 -13.93 -4.28
CA ILE A 88 7.49 -14.57 -3.68
C ILE A 88 7.64 -14.74 -2.17
N THR A 89 8.75 -15.30 -1.68
CA THR A 89 8.85 -15.62 -0.24
C THR A 89 8.79 -14.34 0.58
N TYR A 90 7.96 -14.34 1.62
CA TYR A 90 7.82 -13.18 2.49
C TYR A 90 9.18 -12.79 3.09
N TYR A 91 9.57 -11.51 3.04
CA TYR A 91 10.95 -11.09 3.35
C TYR A 91 11.42 -11.51 4.76
N PRO A 92 10.63 -11.30 5.84
CA PRO A 92 10.96 -11.85 7.16
C PRO A 92 11.16 -13.37 7.20
N ALA A 93 10.46 -14.12 6.35
CA ALA A 93 10.61 -15.56 6.22
C ALA A 93 11.92 -15.95 5.52
N LYS A 94 12.38 -15.15 4.54
CA LYS A 94 13.67 -15.34 3.83
C LYS A 94 14.89 -15.16 4.73
N ILE A 95 14.92 -14.10 5.52
CA ILE A 95 16.07 -13.77 6.38
C ILE A 95 16.07 -14.57 7.69
N GLY A 96 15.27 -15.63 7.77
CA GLY A 96 15.40 -16.66 8.81
C GLY A 96 15.19 -16.17 10.24
N HIS A 97 14.46 -15.07 10.44
CA HIS A 97 14.25 -14.52 11.79
C HIS A 97 15.58 -14.24 12.52
N LYS A 98 16.52 -13.53 11.87
CA LYS A 98 17.93 -13.31 12.30
C LYS A 98 18.24 -13.03 13.78
N GLU A 99 17.24 -12.75 14.63
CA GLU A 99 17.43 -12.54 16.07
C GLU A 99 16.51 -13.38 17.00
N LYS A 100 15.51 -14.14 16.52
CA LYS A 100 14.34 -14.48 17.39
C LYS A 100 13.82 -15.93 17.39
N LEU A 101 14.39 -16.84 16.60
CA LEU A 101 14.09 -18.28 16.70
C LEU A 101 15.35 -19.07 17.06
N PRO A 102 15.73 -19.14 18.35
CA PRO A 102 16.65 -20.17 18.79
C PRO A 102 16.04 -21.52 18.41
N HIS A 103 16.80 -22.40 17.75
CA HIS A 103 16.43 -23.78 17.36
C HIS A 103 15.77 -24.01 15.99
N CYS A 104 15.78 -23.04 15.06
CA CYS A 104 15.40 -23.32 13.66
C CYS A 104 16.28 -24.44 13.06
N ARG A 105 15.67 -25.54 12.59
CA ARG A 105 16.38 -26.73 12.10
C ARG A 105 16.86 -26.62 10.64
N SER A 106 16.39 -25.63 9.87
CA SER A 106 16.78 -25.44 8.46
C SER A 106 17.92 -24.44 8.31
N SER A 107 18.92 -24.79 7.50
CA SER A 107 19.94 -23.86 7.00
C SER A 107 19.39 -22.85 5.99
N GLU A 108 18.25 -23.17 5.35
CA GLU A 108 17.57 -22.31 4.38
C GLU A 108 16.06 -22.22 4.72
N PRO A 109 15.66 -21.27 5.59
CA PRO A 109 14.27 -21.14 6.03
C PRO A 109 13.30 -20.87 4.88
N GLY A 110 13.71 -20.10 3.87
CA GLY A 110 12.87 -19.72 2.73
C GLY A 110 12.29 -20.91 1.94
N ASP A 111 13.11 -21.94 1.68
CA ASP A 111 12.68 -23.16 0.99
C ASP A 111 11.55 -23.89 1.74
N TRP A 112 11.64 -23.92 3.08
CA TRP A 112 10.58 -24.52 3.89
C TRP A 112 9.25 -23.76 3.77
N TYR A 113 9.28 -22.43 3.79
CA TYR A 113 8.07 -21.61 3.63
C TYR A 113 7.43 -21.77 2.25
N LEU A 114 8.24 -21.86 1.18
CA LEU A 114 7.75 -22.14 -0.17
C LEU A 114 7.04 -23.50 -0.24
N LYS A 115 7.64 -24.54 0.36
CA LYS A 115 7.03 -25.88 0.46
C LYS A 115 5.75 -25.90 1.29
N GLN A 116 5.67 -25.13 2.38
CA GLN A 116 4.43 -25.02 3.14
C GLN A 116 3.35 -24.23 2.40
N ALA A 117 3.72 -23.19 1.65
CA ALA A 117 2.80 -22.46 0.78
C ALA A 117 2.25 -23.37 -0.33
N TYR A 118 3.11 -24.20 -0.95
CA TYR A 118 2.68 -25.24 -1.89
C TYR A 118 1.70 -26.21 -1.25
N ARG A 119 2.00 -26.72 -0.05
CA ARG A 119 1.10 -27.60 0.69
C ARG A 119 -0.24 -26.94 0.97
N ALA A 120 -0.26 -25.70 1.42
CA ALA A 120 -1.49 -24.94 1.64
C ALA A 120 -2.30 -24.76 0.35
N TRP A 121 -1.65 -24.44 -0.78
CA TRP A 121 -2.28 -24.40 -2.09
C TRP A 121 -2.96 -25.72 -2.46
N ARG A 122 -2.26 -26.86 -2.32
CA ARG A 122 -2.83 -28.19 -2.57
C ARG A 122 -4.05 -28.47 -1.69
N MET A 123 -3.94 -28.17 -0.40
CA MET A 123 -5.03 -28.36 0.57
C MET A 123 -6.25 -27.50 0.24
N MET A 124 -6.08 -26.29 -0.31
CA MET A 124 -7.20 -25.49 -0.81
C MET A 124 -7.89 -26.15 -2.01
N LEU A 125 -7.12 -26.66 -2.98
CA LEU A 125 -7.67 -27.36 -4.14
C LEU A 125 -8.39 -28.67 -3.77
N ASP A 126 -7.91 -29.35 -2.73
CA ASP A 126 -8.49 -30.59 -2.20
C ASP A 126 -9.66 -30.32 -1.23
N GLY A 127 -10.01 -29.05 -0.97
CA GLY A 127 -11.11 -28.65 -0.09
C GLY A 127 -10.85 -28.80 1.42
N GLN A 128 -9.58 -28.99 1.82
CA GLN A 128 -9.15 -29.08 3.21
C GLN A 128 -8.87 -27.70 3.84
N LEU A 129 -8.51 -26.72 3.02
CA LEU A 129 -8.43 -25.32 3.40
C LEU A 129 -9.49 -24.52 2.62
N PRO A 130 -10.04 -23.45 3.20
CA PRO A 130 -10.98 -22.59 2.49
C PRO A 130 -10.26 -21.81 1.38
N LEU A 131 -11.00 -21.44 0.33
CA LEU A 131 -10.47 -20.63 -0.78
C LEU A 131 -10.61 -19.14 -0.48
N VAL A 132 -9.62 -18.35 -0.89
CA VAL A 132 -9.71 -16.88 -0.94
C VAL A 132 -9.92 -16.43 -2.39
N HIS A 133 -10.31 -15.17 -2.58
CA HIS A 133 -10.57 -14.64 -3.91
C HIS A 133 -9.35 -14.70 -4.84
N ASP A 134 -8.16 -14.38 -4.34
CA ASP A 134 -6.94 -14.47 -5.15
C ASP A 134 -6.60 -15.92 -5.57
N ALA A 135 -7.11 -16.92 -4.83
CA ALA A 135 -6.93 -18.34 -5.18
C ALA A 135 -7.76 -18.77 -6.40
N TYR A 136 -8.98 -18.24 -6.58
CA TYR A 136 -9.75 -18.53 -7.81
C TYR A 136 -9.09 -17.89 -9.04
N VAL A 137 -8.55 -16.67 -8.90
CA VAL A 137 -7.85 -15.98 -10.00
C VAL A 137 -6.61 -16.76 -10.37
N LYS A 138 -5.80 -17.15 -9.37
CA LYS A 138 -4.62 -18.00 -9.58
C LYS A 138 -5.00 -19.33 -10.24
N TRP A 139 -6.09 -19.95 -9.84
CA TRP A 139 -6.55 -21.19 -10.45
C TRP A 139 -6.91 -21.02 -11.92
N ALA A 140 -7.67 -19.97 -12.26
CA ALA A 140 -7.99 -19.63 -13.65
C ALA A 140 -6.72 -19.29 -14.46
N GLN A 141 -5.78 -18.57 -13.85
CA GLN A 141 -4.48 -18.25 -14.43
C GLN A 141 -3.70 -19.53 -14.76
N LEU A 142 -3.57 -20.45 -13.81
CA LEU A 142 -2.84 -21.70 -13.99
C LEU A 142 -3.52 -22.65 -14.97
N ARG A 143 -4.84 -22.59 -15.15
CA ARG A 143 -5.57 -23.44 -16.10
C ARG A 143 -5.57 -22.93 -17.52
N GLY A 144 -4.97 -21.76 -17.77
CA GLY A 144 -5.01 -21.17 -19.09
C GLY A 144 -6.44 -20.85 -19.51
N MET A 145 -7.29 -20.39 -18.57
CA MET A 145 -8.64 -19.92 -18.92
C MET A 145 -8.53 -18.94 -20.08
N GLU A 146 -9.31 -19.19 -21.13
CA GLU A 146 -9.38 -18.37 -22.33
C GLU A 146 -10.67 -17.56 -22.32
N LEU A 147 -10.57 -16.26 -22.58
CA LEU A 147 -11.72 -15.36 -22.73
C LEU A 147 -12.17 -15.26 -24.19
N SER A 148 -12.23 -16.39 -24.90
CA SER A 148 -12.51 -16.47 -26.34
C SER A 148 -14.00 -16.28 -26.70
N GLU A 149 -14.87 -16.07 -25.73
CA GLU A 149 -16.25 -15.67 -26.02
C GLU A 149 -16.41 -14.14 -26.17
N PHE A 150 -15.38 -13.37 -25.80
CA PHE A 150 -15.42 -11.91 -25.80
C PHE A 150 -14.64 -11.33 -26.99
N SER A 151 -15.27 -10.38 -27.68
CA SER A 151 -14.60 -9.61 -28.75
C SER A 151 -13.77 -8.45 -28.22
N ALA A 152 -14.02 -8.00 -26.99
CA ALA A 152 -13.29 -6.91 -26.36
C ALA A 152 -13.22 -7.09 -24.83
N ILE A 153 -12.12 -6.65 -24.23
CA ILE A 153 -11.88 -6.63 -22.78
C ILE A 153 -11.50 -5.22 -22.38
N LEU A 154 -12.24 -4.62 -21.45
CA LEU A 154 -11.97 -3.28 -20.92
C LEU A 154 -11.54 -3.41 -19.46
N LEU A 155 -10.33 -2.97 -19.15
CA LEU A 155 -9.77 -2.97 -17.81
C LEU A 155 -9.52 -1.53 -17.36
N ASP A 156 -10.29 -1.08 -16.38
CA ASP A 156 -10.08 0.19 -15.69
C ASP A 156 -9.25 -0.02 -14.41
N GLU A 157 -8.65 1.05 -13.90
CA GLU A 157 -7.82 1.05 -12.68
C GLU A 157 -6.70 -0.01 -12.70
N ALA A 158 -6.12 -0.28 -13.87
CA ALA A 158 -5.19 -1.38 -14.08
C ALA A 158 -3.90 -1.32 -13.24
N GLN A 159 -3.57 -0.15 -12.66
CA GLN A 159 -2.47 -0.02 -11.70
C GLN A 159 -2.72 -0.74 -10.37
N ASP A 160 -3.98 -1.11 -10.08
CA ASP A 160 -4.40 -1.85 -8.90
C ASP A 160 -4.51 -3.37 -9.18
N CYS A 161 -4.20 -3.81 -10.40
CA CYS A 161 -4.14 -5.23 -10.73
C CYS A 161 -2.84 -5.86 -10.25
N THR A 162 -2.92 -7.10 -9.78
CA THR A 162 -1.75 -7.95 -9.51
C THR A 162 -1.16 -8.52 -10.80
N ASP A 163 0.07 -9.01 -10.74
CA ASP A 163 0.74 -9.66 -11.88
C ASP A 163 -0.04 -10.92 -12.34
N CYS A 164 -0.66 -11.64 -11.40
CA CYS A 164 -1.55 -12.77 -11.70
C CYS A 164 -2.77 -12.33 -12.52
N GLN A 165 -3.42 -11.23 -12.13
CA GLN A 165 -4.60 -10.71 -12.84
C GLN A 165 -4.23 -10.21 -14.24
N LEU A 166 -3.13 -9.49 -14.38
CA LEU A 166 -2.65 -9.06 -15.70
C LEU A 166 -2.28 -10.27 -16.57
N ASP A 167 -1.62 -11.29 -16.03
CA ASP A 167 -1.33 -12.53 -16.76
C ASP A 167 -2.60 -13.26 -17.21
N ALA A 168 -3.58 -13.37 -16.30
CA ALA A 168 -4.83 -14.08 -16.53
C ALA A 168 -5.72 -13.38 -17.55
N PHE A 169 -5.83 -12.05 -17.50
CA PHE A 169 -6.86 -11.31 -18.24
C PHE A 169 -6.31 -10.50 -19.43
N VAL A 170 -5.08 -9.98 -19.33
CA VAL A 170 -4.52 -9.03 -20.30
C VAL A 170 -3.44 -9.65 -21.19
N LEU A 171 -2.63 -10.55 -20.64
CA LEU A 171 -1.47 -11.13 -21.33
C LEU A 171 -1.73 -12.52 -21.90
N GLN A 172 -2.93 -13.07 -21.68
CA GLN A 172 -3.38 -14.30 -22.30
C GLN A 172 -3.46 -14.15 -23.84
N PRO A 173 -3.17 -15.20 -24.61
CA PRO A 173 -3.54 -15.23 -26.02
C PRO A 173 -5.06 -15.06 -26.13
N SER A 174 -5.48 -13.99 -26.80
CA SER A 174 -6.89 -13.69 -27.00
C SER A 174 -7.06 -13.09 -28.40
N HIS A 175 -8.22 -13.33 -29.00
CA HIS A 175 -8.64 -12.60 -30.19
C HIS A 175 -9.40 -11.31 -29.84
N ALA A 176 -9.64 -11.06 -28.55
CA ALA A 176 -10.30 -9.86 -28.08
C ALA A 176 -9.40 -8.63 -28.25
N ASP A 177 -10.01 -7.49 -28.58
CA ASP A 177 -9.37 -6.19 -28.44
C ASP A 177 -9.29 -5.81 -26.95
N ILE A 178 -8.08 -5.57 -26.43
CA ILE A 178 -7.87 -5.31 -25.01
C ILE A 178 -7.55 -3.83 -24.77
N PHE A 179 -8.41 -3.17 -24.01
CA PHE A 179 -8.27 -1.78 -23.60
C PHE A 179 -7.89 -1.72 -22.13
N VAL A 180 -6.77 -1.07 -21.82
CA VAL A 180 -6.26 -0.94 -20.45
C VAL A 180 -6.11 0.54 -20.11
N VAL A 181 -6.78 0.97 -19.04
CA VAL A 181 -6.73 2.33 -18.50
C VAL A 181 -6.19 2.28 -17.09
N GLY A 182 -5.30 3.21 -16.75
CA GLY A 182 -4.75 3.29 -15.41
C GLY A 182 -3.70 4.38 -15.26
N ASP A 183 -3.40 4.71 -14.00
CA ASP A 183 -2.38 5.70 -13.63
C ASP A 183 -1.53 5.19 -12.47
N MET A 184 -0.28 4.86 -12.77
CA MET A 184 0.71 4.39 -11.80
C MET A 184 0.99 5.38 -10.66
N ALA A 185 0.72 6.69 -10.84
CA ALA A 185 0.81 7.68 -9.75
C ALA A 185 -0.38 7.60 -8.77
N GLN A 186 -1.40 6.79 -9.07
CA GLN A 186 -2.59 6.55 -8.25
C GLN A 186 -2.67 5.11 -7.74
N ALA A 187 -1.58 4.33 -7.76
CA ALA A 187 -1.55 2.98 -7.19
C ALA A 187 -1.42 3.07 -5.66
N LEU A 188 -2.41 2.54 -4.92
CA LEU A 188 -2.48 2.60 -3.44
C LEU A 188 -2.63 1.24 -2.76
N TYR A 189 -2.54 0.15 -3.53
CA TYR A 189 -2.86 -1.20 -3.08
C TYR A 189 -1.67 -2.16 -3.14
N SER A 190 -0.44 -1.68 -2.96
CA SER A 190 0.77 -2.53 -2.92
C SER A 190 0.74 -3.59 -1.81
N TRP A 191 0.00 -3.35 -0.73
CA TRP A 191 -0.26 -4.32 0.33
C TRP A 191 -1.10 -5.52 -0.14
N ARG A 192 -1.83 -5.39 -1.25
CA ARG A 192 -2.48 -6.48 -2.00
C ARG A 192 -1.62 -7.01 -3.16
N HIS A 193 -0.33 -6.69 -3.17
CA HIS A 193 0.61 -7.05 -4.23
C HIS A 193 0.34 -6.40 -5.60
N ALA A 194 -0.52 -5.39 -5.68
CA ALA A 194 -0.71 -4.56 -6.88
C ALA A 194 0.35 -3.46 -6.92
N LYS A 195 1.30 -3.56 -7.85
CA LYS A 195 2.48 -2.71 -7.91
C LYS A 195 2.52 -1.93 -9.22
N PRO A 196 2.90 -0.64 -9.22
CA PRO A 196 3.08 0.16 -10.44
C PRO A 196 3.91 -0.54 -11.54
N ALA A 197 4.93 -1.30 -11.13
CA ALA A 197 5.79 -2.08 -12.03
C ALA A 197 5.03 -3.06 -12.93
N GLN A 198 3.92 -3.63 -12.45
CA GLN A 198 3.12 -4.61 -13.18
C GLN A 198 2.46 -3.95 -14.38
N LEU A 199 1.83 -2.78 -14.17
CA LEU A 199 1.29 -1.98 -15.27
C LEU A 199 2.41 -1.47 -16.20
N ALA A 200 3.54 -1.04 -15.66
CA ALA A 200 4.69 -0.60 -16.45
C ALA A 200 5.21 -1.69 -17.41
N SER A 201 5.19 -2.95 -16.95
CA SER A 201 5.66 -4.09 -17.74
C SER A 201 4.85 -4.34 -19.01
N LEU A 202 3.60 -3.87 -19.08
CA LEU A 202 2.76 -3.98 -20.28
C LEU A 202 3.33 -3.17 -21.46
N PHE A 203 4.17 -2.17 -21.19
CA PHE A 203 4.76 -1.29 -22.21
C PHE A 203 6.17 -1.70 -22.64
N GLU A 204 6.73 -2.75 -22.06
CA GLU A 204 8.04 -3.25 -22.50
C GLU A 204 7.90 -3.96 -23.85
N PRO A 205 8.72 -3.61 -24.86
CA PRO A 205 8.71 -4.28 -26.16
C PRO A 205 9.26 -5.69 -25.99
N GLN A 206 8.39 -6.64 -25.66
CA GLN A 206 8.72 -8.06 -25.52
C GLN A 206 7.64 -8.92 -26.13
N SER A 207 8.04 -10.07 -26.66
CA SER A 207 7.12 -11.16 -26.94
C SER A 207 6.72 -11.80 -25.62
N TYR A 208 5.42 -11.96 -25.37
CA TYR A 208 4.93 -12.56 -24.12
C TYR A 208 4.65 -14.05 -24.31
N GLY A 209 4.99 -14.88 -23.32
CA GLY A 209 4.65 -16.30 -23.28
C GLY A 209 4.18 -16.69 -21.89
N ARG A 210 3.03 -17.38 -21.83
CA ARG A 210 2.37 -17.78 -20.59
C ARG A 210 2.53 -19.27 -20.34
N TRP A 211 2.78 -19.65 -19.09
CA TRP A 211 2.80 -21.04 -18.64
C TRP A 211 1.45 -21.43 -18.03
N TYR A 212 0.91 -22.58 -18.42
CA TYR A 212 -0.39 -23.08 -17.94
C TYR A 212 -0.45 -24.61 -17.91
N TYR A 213 -1.33 -25.16 -17.08
CA TYR A 213 -1.61 -26.59 -16.95
C TYR A 213 -2.86 -26.98 -17.73
N THR A 214 -2.69 -27.93 -18.66
CA THR A 214 -3.82 -28.56 -19.37
C THR A 214 -4.76 -29.30 -18.42
N LEU A 215 -5.94 -29.71 -18.91
CA LEU A 215 -6.89 -30.55 -18.15
C LEU A 215 -6.23 -31.83 -17.61
N HIS A 216 -5.27 -32.42 -18.35
CA HIS A 216 -4.51 -33.61 -17.95
C HIS A 216 -3.28 -33.31 -17.08
N GLY A 217 -3.09 -32.08 -16.62
CA GLY A 217 -2.02 -31.70 -15.69
C GLY A 217 -0.64 -31.51 -16.33
N GLN A 218 -0.55 -31.50 -17.66
CA GLN A 218 0.70 -31.18 -18.35
C GLN A 218 0.91 -29.66 -18.40
N LEU A 219 2.09 -29.21 -17.98
CA LEU A 219 2.52 -27.81 -18.13
C LEU A 219 2.84 -27.53 -19.61
N LYS A 220 2.26 -26.47 -20.15
CA LYS A 220 2.48 -25.96 -21.51
C LYS A 220 2.84 -24.48 -21.47
N ASN A 221 3.54 -24.02 -22.50
CA ASN A 221 3.78 -22.61 -22.76
C ASN A 221 3.00 -22.20 -24.02
N THR A 222 2.40 -21.01 -24.04
CA THR A 222 1.65 -20.50 -25.21
C THR A 222 2.56 -20.18 -26.40
N GLY A 223 3.87 -20.10 -26.20
CA GLY A 223 4.81 -19.54 -27.15
C GLY A 223 4.96 -18.03 -26.96
N THR A 224 5.99 -17.45 -27.57
CA THR A 224 6.23 -16.00 -27.57
C THR A 224 5.35 -15.33 -28.61
N HIS A 225 4.41 -14.49 -28.18
CA HIS A 225 3.52 -13.72 -29.06
C HIS A 225 3.98 -12.27 -29.17
N PRO A 226 4.18 -11.74 -30.38
CA PRO A 226 4.45 -10.32 -30.57
C PRO A 226 3.21 -9.52 -30.17
N ARG A 227 3.42 -8.41 -29.45
CA ARG A 227 2.35 -7.52 -29.02
C ARG A 227 2.61 -6.11 -29.53
N GLU A 228 1.71 -5.60 -30.35
CA GLU A 228 1.68 -4.18 -30.67
C GLU A 228 0.87 -3.46 -29.58
N VAL A 229 1.55 -2.69 -28.74
CA VAL A 229 0.91 -1.90 -27.68
C VAL A 229 0.85 -0.45 -28.13
N LYS A 230 -0.35 0.04 -28.44
CA LYS A 230 -0.60 1.47 -28.68
C LYS A 230 -0.87 2.16 -27.35
N CYS A 231 0.02 3.06 -26.95
CA CYS A 231 -0.11 3.82 -25.71
C CYS A 231 -0.48 5.27 -26.02
N THR A 232 -1.65 5.70 -25.53
CA THR A 232 -2.09 7.11 -25.60
C THR A 232 -2.00 7.73 -24.22
N LYS A 233 -1.34 8.89 -24.12
CA LYS A 233 -1.15 9.60 -22.84
C LYS A 233 -2.21 10.68 -22.67
N LEU A 234 -3.17 10.44 -21.80
CA LEU A 234 -4.19 11.43 -21.42
C LEU A 234 -3.70 12.23 -20.21
N ARG A 235 -3.22 13.45 -20.45
CA ARG A 235 -2.57 14.28 -19.42
C ARG A 235 -3.38 15.52 -19.01
N ARG A 236 -4.39 15.88 -19.79
CA ARG A 236 -5.28 17.01 -19.49
C ARG A 236 -6.25 16.64 -18.38
N THR A 237 -6.27 17.41 -17.31
CA THR A 237 -7.32 17.32 -16.28
C THR A 237 -8.49 18.21 -16.67
N PHE A 238 -9.70 17.71 -16.41
CA PHE A 238 -10.95 18.48 -16.53
C PHE A 238 -11.57 18.78 -15.17
N ARG A 239 -10.89 18.42 -14.08
CA ARG A 239 -11.42 18.49 -12.70
C ARG A 239 -11.15 19.84 -12.05
N PHE A 240 -9.94 20.35 -12.20
CA PHE A 240 -9.44 21.53 -11.49
C PHE A 240 -8.54 22.40 -12.37
N GLY A 241 -8.37 23.66 -11.95
CA GLY A 241 -7.59 24.67 -12.62
C GLY A 241 -6.08 24.65 -12.34
N PRO A 242 -5.36 25.68 -12.82
CA PRO A 242 -3.90 25.75 -12.78
C PRO A 242 -3.26 25.61 -11.38
N ASP A 243 -3.85 26.18 -10.33
CA ASP A 243 -3.23 26.19 -9.00
C ASP A 243 -3.16 24.79 -8.36
N ILE A 244 -4.28 24.06 -8.39
CA ILE A 244 -4.32 22.66 -7.92
C ILE A 244 -3.43 21.79 -8.83
N CYS A 245 -3.40 22.06 -10.14
CA CYS A 245 -2.52 21.36 -11.07
C CYS A 245 -1.03 21.59 -10.78
N ARG A 246 -0.63 22.79 -10.34
CA ARG A 246 0.73 23.10 -9.90
C ARG A 246 1.12 22.21 -8.72
N VAL A 247 0.26 22.14 -7.70
CA VAL A 247 0.46 21.27 -6.53
C VAL A 247 0.60 19.80 -6.93
N ALA A 248 -0.30 19.30 -7.79
CA ALA A 248 -0.23 17.92 -8.28
C ALA A 248 1.09 17.64 -9.01
N ASN A 249 1.54 18.58 -9.85
CA ASN A 249 2.81 18.46 -10.56
C ASN A 249 4.03 18.56 -9.64
N CYS A 250 3.97 19.27 -8.51
CA CYS A 250 5.03 19.24 -7.50
C CYS A 250 5.21 17.84 -6.92
N VAL A 251 4.12 17.12 -6.63
CA VAL A 251 4.19 15.73 -6.15
C VAL A 251 4.80 14.80 -7.21
N LEU A 252 4.36 14.94 -8.47
CA LEU A 252 4.92 14.16 -9.59
C LEU A 252 6.40 14.45 -9.83
N TYR A 253 6.83 15.71 -9.67
CA TYR A 253 8.23 16.08 -9.77
C TYR A 253 9.06 15.36 -8.70
N VAL A 254 8.61 15.37 -7.44
CA VAL A 254 9.31 14.67 -6.35
C VAL A 254 9.36 13.17 -6.62
N LYS A 255 8.27 12.58 -7.13
CA LYS A 255 8.23 11.18 -7.57
C LYS A 255 9.24 10.89 -8.69
N GLN A 256 9.42 11.81 -9.64
CA GLN A 256 10.41 11.72 -10.71
C GLN A 256 11.84 11.66 -10.20
N HIS A 257 12.13 12.31 -9.07
CA HIS A 257 13.45 12.31 -8.46
C HIS A 257 13.60 11.30 -7.31
N SER A 258 12.63 10.40 -7.14
CA SER A 258 12.65 9.30 -6.16
C SER A 258 13.21 8.00 -6.73
N GLU A 259 13.46 7.00 -5.87
CA GLU A 259 13.90 5.66 -6.30
C GLU A 259 12.93 4.96 -7.28
N GLN A 260 11.67 5.41 -7.36
CA GLN A 260 10.67 4.86 -8.27
C GLN A 260 10.94 5.17 -9.75
N SER A 261 11.75 6.19 -10.03
CA SER A 261 12.06 6.66 -11.38
C SER A 261 13.46 6.29 -11.85
N LEU A 262 14.22 5.53 -11.04
CA LEU A 262 15.58 5.14 -11.37
C LEU A 262 15.64 4.23 -12.61
N VAL A 263 16.60 4.54 -13.49
CA VAL A 263 16.93 3.77 -14.70
C VAL A 263 17.27 2.33 -14.30
N GLY A 264 16.55 1.36 -14.88
CA GLY A 264 16.70 -0.08 -14.62
C GLY A 264 15.60 -0.72 -13.77
N LYS A 265 14.76 0.07 -13.08
CA LYS A 265 13.56 -0.46 -12.37
C LYS A 265 12.24 -0.06 -13.01
N ARG A 266 12.19 1.05 -13.78
CA ARG A 266 11.04 1.56 -14.55
C ARG A 266 9.67 1.37 -13.84
N LEU A 267 9.60 1.66 -12.53
CA LEU A 267 8.37 1.46 -11.75
C LEU A 267 7.28 2.48 -12.12
N TRP A 268 7.67 3.59 -12.76
CA TRP A 268 6.78 4.64 -13.21
C TRP A 268 7.38 5.38 -14.40
N THR A 269 6.52 5.90 -15.29
CA THR A 269 6.93 6.78 -16.39
C THR A 269 6.54 8.22 -16.05
N PRO A 270 7.50 9.14 -15.91
CA PRO A 270 7.21 10.53 -15.58
C PRO A 270 6.27 11.21 -16.58
N TYR A 271 5.37 12.04 -16.05
CA TYR A 271 4.49 12.88 -16.82
C TYR A 271 4.11 14.14 -16.03
N ARG A 272 3.49 15.11 -16.72
CA ARG A 272 2.90 16.30 -16.12
C ARG A 272 1.41 16.33 -16.42
N VAL A 273 0.62 16.67 -15.42
CA VAL A 273 -0.80 17.00 -15.58
C VAL A 273 -0.89 18.38 -16.25
N GLN A 274 -1.82 18.52 -17.20
CA GLN A 274 -2.11 19.77 -17.89
C GLN A 274 -3.47 20.29 -17.41
N ALA A 275 -3.48 21.46 -16.78
CA ALA A 275 -4.72 22.10 -16.35
C ALA A 275 -5.58 22.51 -17.54
N ASP A 276 -6.89 22.55 -17.32
CA ASP A 276 -7.80 23.32 -18.19
C ASP A 276 -7.80 24.79 -17.72
N PRO A 277 -7.33 25.76 -18.53
CA PRO A 277 -7.32 27.17 -18.14
C PRO A 277 -8.72 27.75 -17.88
N ALA A 278 -9.79 27.10 -18.38
CA ALA A 278 -11.16 27.51 -18.13
C ALA A 278 -11.68 27.07 -16.75
N LYS A 279 -10.95 26.18 -16.06
CA LYS A 279 -11.29 25.76 -14.69
C LYS A 279 -10.61 26.66 -13.67
N GLY A 280 -11.37 27.08 -12.67
CA GLY A 280 -10.83 27.72 -11.46
C GLY A 280 -10.28 26.69 -10.48
N GLY A 281 -9.97 27.16 -9.29
CA GLY A 281 -9.42 26.32 -8.23
C GLY A 281 -8.32 27.07 -7.51
N ARG A 282 -8.41 27.22 -6.19
CA ARG A 282 -7.37 27.87 -5.38
C ARG A 282 -6.77 26.89 -4.38
N VAL A 283 -5.49 27.10 -4.08
CA VAL A 283 -4.79 26.36 -3.03
C VAL A 283 -4.68 27.27 -1.81
N VAL A 284 -5.07 26.76 -0.65
CA VAL A 284 -5.07 27.47 0.63
C VAL A 284 -3.97 26.88 1.50
N ASP A 285 -3.23 27.74 2.18
CA ASP A 285 -2.17 27.36 3.10
C ASP A 285 -2.72 26.92 4.47
N GLU A 286 -1.80 26.63 5.40
CA GLU A 286 -2.15 26.15 6.74
C GLU A 286 -2.89 27.20 7.58
N ASP A 287 -2.63 28.48 7.33
CA ASP A 287 -3.18 29.62 8.05
C ASP A 287 -4.48 30.13 7.41
N GLY A 288 -4.69 29.84 6.13
CA GLY A 288 -5.88 30.21 5.39
C GLY A 288 -7.10 29.33 5.72
N GLU A 289 -8.30 29.90 5.55
CA GLU A 289 -9.55 29.17 5.73
C GLU A 289 -10.22 28.88 4.38
N LEU A 290 -10.74 27.66 4.25
CA LEU A 290 -11.66 27.30 3.17
C LEU A 290 -12.92 28.18 3.24
N THR A 291 -13.54 28.49 2.10
CA THR A 291 -14.81 29.24 2.15
C THR A 291 -15.94 28.43 2.79
N ALA A 292 -16.94 29.13 3.32
CA ALA A 292 -18.05 28.55 4.06
C ALA A 292 -18.87 27.53 3.24
N GLY A 293 -19.24 26.42 3.86
CA GLY A 293 -20.06 25.32 3.33
C GLY A 293 -19.34 23.97 3.42
N PRO A 294 -19.89 22.92 2.79
CA PRO A 294 -19.40 21.56 2.98
C PRO A 294 -17.93 21.39 2.58
N LYS A 295 -17.17 20.63 3.39
CA LYS A 295 -15.77 20.29 3.13
C LYS A 295 -15.50 18.81 3.35
N THR A 296 -14.50 18.28 2.64
CA THR A 296 -14.04 16.90 2.82
C THR A 296 -12.64 16.89 3.45
N LEU A 297 -12.49 16.19 4.56
CA LEU A 297 -11.20 15.96 5.21
C LEU A 297 -10.62 14.63 4.74
N LEU A 298 -9.43 14.69 4.12
CA LEU A 298 -8.73 13.52 3.61
C LEU A 298 -7.53 13.18 4.49
N GLY A 299 -7.59 12.02 5.13
CA GLY A 299 -6.49 11.47 5.93
C GLY A 299 -5.94 10.17 5.37
N ARG A 300 -4.69 9.84 5.66
CA ARG A 300 -4.09 8.53 5.35
C ARG A 300 -4.67 7.44 6.26
N THR A 301 -4.97 7.79 7.50
CA THR A 301 -5.32 6.85 8.57
C THR A 301 -6.68 7.19 9.18
N ASN A 302 -7.38 6.14 9.65
CA ASN A 302 -8.61 6.37 10.42
C ASN A 302 -8.35 7.08 11.75
N LEU A 303 -7.15 6.95 12.32
CA LEU A 303 -6.77 7.66 13.54
C LEU A 303 -6.87 9.17 13.34
N GLU A 304 -6.25 9.69 12.28
CA GLU A 304 -6.27 11.12 12.01
C GLU A 304 -7.68 11.61 11.66
N LEU A 305 -8.51 10.79 10.99
CA LEU A 305 -9.91 11.12 10.78
C LEU A 305 -10.70 11.25 12.09
N ALA A 306 -10.47 10.37 13.07
CA ALA A 306 -11.09 10.52 14.39
C ALA A 306 -10.61 11.79 15.10
N LEU A 307 -9.30 12.08 15.08
CA LEU A 307 -8.72 13.29 15.65
C LEU A 307 -9.29 14.55 14.99
N ALA A 308 -9.39 14.57 13.67
CA ALA A 308 -9.99 15.66 12.92
C ALA A 308 -11.48 15.83 13.25
N GLY A 309 -12.25 14.74 13.30
CA GLY A 309 -13.66 14.79 13.68
C GLY A 309 -13.87 15.34 15.10
N TRP A 310 -13.02 14.97 16.07
CA TRP A 310 -13.06 15.58 17.42
C TRP A 310 -12.71 17.06 17.41
N ARG A 311 -11.74 17.49 16.58
CA ARG A 311 -11.39 18.91 16.43
C ARG A 311 -12.57 19.72 15.86
N GLU A 312 -13.26 19.19 14.86
CA GLU A 312 -14.46 19.83 14.29
C GLU A 312 -15.59 19.91 15.34
N LEU A 313 -15.89 18.81 16.06
CA LEU A 313 -16.90 18.79 17.13
C LEU A 313 -16.55 19.68 18.33
N ALA A 314 -15.27 19.98 18.54
CA ALA A 314 -14.81 20.89 19.59
C ALA A 314 -14.97 22.36 19.16
N ARG A 315 -14.77 22.66 17.86
CA ARG A 315 -14.98 23.98 17.27
C ARG A 315 -16.47 24.34 17.17
N ASP A 316 -17.27 23.40 16.67
CA ASP A 316 -18.72 23.53 16.54
C ASP A 316 -19.41 22.21 16.94
N PRO A 317 -20.04 22.13 18.12
CA PRO A 317 -20.77 20.94 18.54
C PRO A 317 -21.99 20.57 17.67
N SER A 318 -22.46 21.48 16.81
CA SER A 318 -23.62 21.27 15.92
C SER A 318 -23.25 20.81 14.51
N VAL A 319 -21.95 20.76 14.18
CA VAL A 319 -21.46 20.36 12.86
C VAL A 319 -21.89 18.93 12.51
N LYS A 320 -22.44 18.75 11.31
CA LYS A 320 -22.85 17.44 10.81
C LYS A 320 -21.67 16.75 10.16
N ILE A 321 -21.18 15.70 10.80
CA ILE A 321 -20.05 14.92 10.29
C ILE A 321 -20.55 13.59 9.72
N ALA A 322 -20.15 13.27 8.49
CA ALA A 322 -20.31 11.94 7.90
C ALA A 322 -18.95 11.30 7.65
N ILE A 323 -18.92 9.97 7.55
CA ILE A 323 -17.73 9.20 7.17
C ILE A 323 -18.03 8.49 5.86
N LEU A 324 -17.16 8.68 4.86
CA LEU A 324 -17.32 8.06 3.56
C LEU A 324 -17.25 6.53 3.68
N GLY A 325 -18.20 5.84 3.04
CA GLY A 325 -18.17 4.39 2.85
C GLY A 325 -19.35 3.91 2.01
N ASP A 326 -19.23 2.69 1.49
CA ASP A 326 -20.23 2.08 0.60
C ASP A 326 -21.34 1.35 1.37
N GLY A 327 -22.59 1.80 1.23
CA GLY A 327 -23.76 1.20 1.88
C GLY A 327 -24.06 1.74 3.28
N GLU A 328 -25.14 1.25 3.89
CA GLU A 328 -25.59 1.68 5.22
C GLU A 328 -24.56 1.25 6.29
N ALA A 329 -23.75 2.21 6.77
CA ALA A 329 -22.76 2.11 7.87
C ALA A 329 -21.29 1.72 7.54
N ALA A 330 -20.86 1.66 6.27
CA ALA A 330 -19.51 1.17 5.94
C ALA A 330 -18.34 2.07 6.40
N GLY A 331 -18.48 3.40 6.40
CA GLY A 331 -17.42 4.29 6.87
C GLY A 331 -17.17 4.20 8.37
N GLY A 332 -18.24 3.96 9.16
CA GLY A 332 -18.21 3.96 10.62
C GLY A 332 -17.86 2.62 11.27
N LYS A 333 -17.96 1.49 10.54
CA LYS A 333 -17.81 0.13 11.10
C LYS A 333 -16.49 -0.04 11.84
N ARG A 334 -15.38 0.42 11.25
CA ARG A 334 -14.05 0.32 11.85
C ARG A 334 -13.93 1.13 13.15
N PHE A 335 -14.53 2.32 13.21
CA PHE A 335 -14.58 3.13 14.43
C PHE A 335 -15.42 2.45 15.51
N LYS A 336 -16.60 1.92 15.16
CA LYS A 336 -17.45 1.17 16.10
C LYS A 336 -16.70 -0.03 16.71
N THR A 337 -15.98 -0.78 15.87
CA THR A 337 -15.14 -1.90 16.32
C THR A 337 -14.05 -1.44 17.28
N VAL A 338 -13.24 -0.44 16.89
CA VAL A 338 -12.15 0.05 17.76
C VAL A 338 -12.69 0.60 19.07
N PHE A 339 -13.73 1.43 19.02
CA PHE A 339 -14.29 2.07 20.22
C PHE A 339 -14.94 1.06 21.18
N GLY A 340 -15.56 0.00 20.67
CA GLY A 340 -16.06 -1.10 21.50
C GLY A 340 -14.95 -1.98 22.11
N GLU A 341 -13.74 -1.90 21.59
CA GLU A 341 -12.56 -2.68 22.01
C GLU A 341 -11.66 -1.92 23.00
N LEU A 342 -11.79 -0.59 23.09
CA LEU A 342 -10.89 0.25 23.89
C LEU A 342 -10.96 -0.01 25.40
N GLU A 343 -12.09 -0.42 25.95
CA GLU A 343 -12.21 -0.77 27.37
C GLU A 343 -11.29 -1.95 27.73
N GLU A 344 -11.35 -3.04 26.96
CA GLU A 344 -10.46 -4.20 27.17
C GLU A 344 -9.00 -3.86 26.92
N CYS A 345 -8.74 -2.94 25.99
CA CYS A 345 -7.42 -2.43 25.67
C CYS A 345 -6.83 -1.61 26.83
N LEU A 346 -7.65 -0.78 27.50
CA LEU A 346 -7.29 -0.04 28.70
C LEU A 346 -7.04 -0.97 29.88
N ASN A 347 -7.89 -2.00 30.08
CA ASN A 347 -7.66 -3.01 31.11
C ASN A 347 -6.29 -3.68 30.92
N LEU A 348 -5.95 -4.05 29.67
CA LEU A 348 -4.63 -4.60 29.36
C LEU A 348 -3.49 -3.60 29.63
N TYR A 349 -3.69 -2.33 29.30
CA TYR A 349 -2.72 -1.26 29.56
C TYR A 349 -2.44 -1.06 31.05
N HIS A 350 -3.48 -1.12 31.88
CA HIS A 350 -3.39 -0.98 33.34
C HIS A 350 -2.90 -2.25 34.06
N GLY A 351 -2.68 -3.35 33.34
CA GLY A 351 -2.35 -4.65 33.95
C GLY A 351 -3.53 -5.31 34.66
N GLU A 352 -4.76 -4.88 34.34
CA GLU A 352 -5.99 -5.44 34.88
C GLU A 352 -6.44 -6.68 34.10
N LYS A 353 -7.46 -7.37 34.64
CA LYS A 353 -7.94 -8.62 34.07
C LYS A 353 -8.78 -8.38 32.81
N VAL A 354 -8.25 -8.79 31.67
CA VAL A 354 -8.96 -8.85 30.39
C VAL A 354 -9.97 -10.00 30.39
N ARG A 355 -11.15 -9.82 29.78
CA ARG A 355 -12.17 -10.89 29.66
C ARG A 355 -11.64 -12.05 28.81
N ALA A 356 -11.88 -13.29 29.23
CA ALA A 356 -11.42 -14.47 28.49
C ALA A 356 -11.98 -14.58 27.06
N SER A 357 -13.15 -13.99 26.79
CA SER A 357 -13.76 -13.91 25.45
C SER A 357 -13.20 -12.76 24.60
N SER A 358 -12.43 -11.84 25.19
CA SER A 358 -11.81 -10.73 24.50
C SER A 358 -10.67 -11.20 23.62
N ARG A 359 -10.53 -10.60 22.44
CA ARG A 359 -9.36 -10.80 21.57
C ARG A 359 -8.05 -10.36 22.24
N PHE A 360 -8.11 -9.44 23.21
CA PHE A 360 -6.93 -8.97 23.93
C PHE A 360 -6.43 -9.98 24.98
N ALA A 361 -7.21 -11.03 25.29
CA ALA A 361 -6.82 -12.04 26.26
C ALA A 361 -5.62 -12.90 25.81
N GLU A 362 -5.25 -12.85 24.53
CA GLU A 362 -4.05 -13.52 24.03
C GLU A 362 -2.74 -12.80 24.39
N PHE A 363 -2.82 -11.55 24.85
CA PHE A 363 -1.66 -10.73 25.18
C PHE A 363 -1.38 -10.74 26.68
N GLU A 364 -0.11 -10.91 27.06
CA GLU A 364 0.32 -10.96 28.46
C GLU A 364 0.40 -9.59 29.11
N SER A 365 0.79 -8.59 28.32
CA SER A 365 1.00 -7.22 28.78
C SER A 365 0.81 -6.24 27.63
N TRP A 366 0.78 -4.96 27.94
CA TRP A 366 0.77 -3.90 26.93
C TRP A 366 1.98 -3.95 25.98
N ASP A 367 3.16 -4.28 26.51
CA ASP A 367 4.38 -4.39 25.71
C ASP A 367 4.35 -5.63 24.80
N ASP A 368 3.84 -6.77 25.31
CA ASP A 368 3.60 -7.96 24.48
C ASP A 368 2.61 -7.65 23.35
N PHE A 369 1.52 -6.93 23.66
CA PHE A 369 0.55 -6.50 22.66
C PHE A 369 1.20 -5.66 21.55
N LYS A 370 1.92 -4.58 21.90
CA LYS A 370 2.63 -3.75 20.89
C LYS A 370 3.62 -4.57 20.07
N GLN A 371 4.37 -5.46 20.72
CA GLN A 371 5.35 -6.30 20.05
C GLN A 371 4.68 -7.25 19.05
N GLN A 372 3.60 -7.91 19.44
CA GLN A 372 2.85 -8.82 18.57
C GLN A 372 2.15 -8.09 17.43
N VAL A 373 1.60 -6.90 17.68
CA VAL A 373 1.01 -6.07 16.62
C VAL A 373 2.03 -5.76 15.54
N ASN A 374 3.25 -5.37 15.92
CA ASN A 374 4.32 -5.11 14.97
C ASN A 374 4.81 -6.37 14.24
N GLN A 375 5.04 -7.47 14.96
CA GLN A 375 5.58 -8.70 14.37
C GLN A 375 4.61 -9.41 13.43
N ARG A 376 3.31 -9.34 13.71
CA ARG A 376 2.24 -10.01 12.94
C ARG A 376 1.53 -9.05 11.99
N GLU A 377 2.05 -7.84 11.79
CA GLU A 377 1.45 -6.78 10.96
C GLU A 377 -0.04 -6.52 11.27
N LEU A 378 -0.43 -6.51 12.55
CA LEU A 378 -1.83 -6.34 12.96
C LEU A 378 -2.25 -4.86 12.94
N ASN A 379 -2.12 -4.23 11.78
CA ASN A 379 -2.29 -2.80 11.54
C ASN A 379 -3.66 -2.24 11.99
N GLN A 380 -4.67 -3.11 12.14
CA GLN A 380 -5.97 -2.78 12.71
C GLN A 380 -5.90 -2.23 14.15
N TYR A 381 -4.85 -2.58 14.91
CA TYR A 381 -4.67 -2.14 16.29
C TYR A 381 -3.89 -0.84 16.45
N HIS A 382 -3.36 -0.23 15.37
CA HIS A 382 -2.57 1.01 15.48
C HIS A 382 -3.35 2.14 16.16
N MET A 383 -4.65 2.29 15.85
CA MET A 383 -5.50 3.28 16.53
C MET A 383 -5.65 2.98 18.02
N HIS A 384 -5.79 1.71 18.41
CA HIS A 384 -5.89 1.31 19.82
C HIS A 384 -4.62 1.70 20.57
N ILE A 385 -3.45 1.31 20.03
CA ILE A 385 -2.15 1.60 20.62
C ILE A 385 -1.96 3.12 20.78
N HIS A 386 -2.32 3.91 19.77
CA HIS A 386 -2.15 5.35 19.83
C HIS A 386 -3.08 6.02 20.85
N LEU A 387 -4.38 5.69 20.82
CA LEU A 387 -5.36 6.30 21.73
C LEU A 387 -5.07 5.94 23.19
N VAL A 388 -4.79 4.67 23.47
CA VAL A 388 -4.42 4.21 24.82
C VAL A 388 -3.03 4.72 25.20
N GLY A 389 -2.08 4.81 24.28
CA GLY A 389 -0.78 5.41 24.57
C GLY A 389 -0.86 6.90 24.94
N ALA A 390 -1.77 7.65 24.31
CA ALA A 390 -1.93 9.09 24.53
C ALA A 390 -2.83 9.43 25.73
N TYR A 391 -3.85 8.63 26.01
CA TYR A 391 -4.88 8.93 27.01
C TYR A 391 -5.11 7.80 28.02
N GLY A 392 -4.29 6.74 27.99
CA GLY A 392 -4.52 5.55 28.80
C GLY A 392 -4.22 5.76 30.28
N GLU A 393 -3.50 6.80 30.68
CA GLU A 393 -3.24 7.07 32.10
C GLU A 393 -4.55 7.27 32.89
N PRO A 394 -4.67 6.82 34.15
CA PRO A 394 -5.93 6.87 34.91
C PRO A 394 -6.59 8.26 35.00
N LYS A 395 -5.78 9.32 34.92
CA LYS A 395 -6.26 10.72 34.93
C LYS A 395 -6.85 11.16 33.58
N GLU A 396 -6.37 10.61 32.47
CA GLU A 396 -6.79 10.96 31.10
C GLU A 396 -7.80 9.98 30.52
N ALA A 397 -7.86 8.73 31.00
CA ALA A 397 -8.79 7.72 30.50
C ALA A 397 -10.26 8.17 30.50
N PRO A 398 -10.79 8.88 31.53
CA PRO A 398 -12.16 9.40 31.49
C PRO A 398 -12.41 10.39 30.33
N LYS A 399 -11.39 11.16 29.95
CA LYS A 399 -11.45 12.11 28.84
C LYS A 399 -11.54 11.37 27.50
N LEU A 400 -10.76 10.31 27.31
CA LEU A 400 -10.86 9.45 26.12
C LEU A 400 -12.25 8.85 25.98
N VAL A 401 -12.80 8.30 27.07
CA VAL A 401 -14.16 7.74 27.09
C VAL A 401 -15.21 8.78 26.71
N ALA A 402 -15.10 10.00 27.25
CA ALA A 402 -16.00 11.11 26.91
C ALA A 402 -15.89 11.52 25.42
N MET A 403 -14.67 11.59 24.87
CA MET A 403 -14.43 11.90 23.46
C MET A 403 -15.04 10.84 22.53
N ILE A 404 -14.85 9.55 22.85
CA ILE A 404 -15.43 8.43 22.09
C ILE A 404 -16.96 8.50 22.11
N ARG A 405 -17.55 8.69 23.28
CA ARG A 405 -19.00 8.80 23.43
C ARG A 405 -19.56 9.94 22.58
N LYS A 406 -18.93 11.12 22.63
CA LYS A 406 -19.36 12.27 21.83
C LYS A 406 -19.28 11.98 20.33
N PHE A 407 -18.20 11.35 19.86
CA PHE A 407 -18.05 10.98 18.45
C PHE A 407 -19.08 9.93 18.01
N ASP A 408 -19.33 8.94 18.85
CA ASP A 408 -20.32 7.91 18.57
C ASP A 408 -21.74 8.50 18.48
N GLU A 409 -22.12 9.38 19.40
CA GLU A 409 -23.39 10.10 19.37
C GLU A 409 -23.53 11.04 18.17
N CYS A 410 -22.53 11.89 17.91
CA CYS A 410 -22.62 12.98 16.91
C CYS A 410 -22.24 12.55 15.49
N VAL A 411 -21.55 11.42 15.32
CA VAL A 411 -21.03 10.98 14.01
C VAL A 411 -21.55 9.59 13.64
N LEU A 412 -21.36 8.59 14.50
CA LEU A 412 -21.65 7.19 14.15
C LEU A 412 -23.13 6.82 14.22
N ARG A 413 -23.89 7.48 15.10
CA ARG A 413 -25.35 7.28 15.28
C ARG A 413 -26.20 8.44 14.75
N ALA A 414 -25.59 9.56 14.37
CA ALA A 414 -26.30 10.74 13.90
C ALA A 414 -26.96 10.58 12.51
N GLY A 415 -26.57 9.56 11.74
CA GLY A 415 -27.22 9.21 10.48
C GLY A 415 -26.97 10.20 9.34
N HIS A 416 -25.93 11.03 9.43
CA HIS A 416 -25.55 11.95 8.37
C HIS A 416 -24.98 11.19 7.16
N THR A 417 -25.38 11.63 5.96
CA THR A 417 -24.87 11.10 4.69
C THR A 417 -23.82 12.04 4.10
N ALA A 418 -23.09 11.56 3.09
CA ALA A 418 -22.14 12.41 2.35
C ALA A 418 -22.80 13.66 1.73
N SER A 419 -24.09 13.60 1.39
CA SER A 419 -24.84 14.73 0.82
C SER A 419 -25.40 15.70 1.87
N SER A 420 -25.58 15.27 3.13
CA SER A 420 -26.16 16.10 4.19
C SER A 420 -25.14 16.67 5.17
N ALA A 421 -23.88 16.26 5.05
CA ALA A 421 -22.82 16.60 6.00
C ALA A 421 -22.18 17.94 5.68
N ASP A 422 -21.85 18.69 6.74
CA ASP A 422 -21.00 19.87 6.66
C ASP A 422 -19.53 19.46 6.53
N VAL A 423 -19.16 18.32 7.14
CA VAL A 423 -17.83 17.73 7.07
C VAL A 423 -17.91 16.26 6.70
N LEU A 424 -17.25 15.89 5.60
CA LEU A 424 -17.09 14.49 5.20
C LEU A 424 -15.67 14.00 5.52
N LEU A 425 -15.56 12.94 6.31
CA LEU A 425 -14.29 12.28 6.62
C LEU A 425 -14.05 11.15 5.62
N SER A 426 -12.89 11.11 4.97
CA SER A 426 -12.52 10.00 4.08
C SER A 426 -11.05 9.67 4.17
N THR A 427 -10.74 8.37 4.07
CA THR A 427 -9.36 7.99 3.81
C THR A 427 -8.97 8.33 2.38
N VAL A 428 -7.68 8.60 2.13
CA VAL A 428 -7.16 8.82 0.77
C VAL A 428 -7.46 7.64 -0.16
N CYS A 429 -7.40 6.41 0.34
CA CYS A 429 -7.70 5.22 -0.45
C CYS A 429 -9.18 5.17 -0.88
N GLN A 430 -10.11 5.46 0.04
CA GLN A 430 -11.55 5.50 -0.29
C GLN A 430 -11.92 6.69 -1.18
N ALA A 431 -11.13 7.78 -1.14
CA ALA A 431 -11.31 8.94 -2.00
C ALA A 431 -10.87 8.71 -3.46
N LYS A 432 -10.27 7.56 -3.77
CA LYS A 432 -9.87 7.24 -5.15
C LYS A 432 -11.11 7.21 -6.06
N GLY A 433 -11.01 7.86 -7.22
CA GLY A 433 -12.13 8.01 -8.16
C GLY A 433 -13.19 9.07 -7.79
N LEU A 434 -13.12 9.66 -6.58
CA LEU A 434 -14.08 10.66 -6.11
C LEU A 434 -13.51 12.08 -6.17
N GLU A 435 -14.38 13.08 -6.08
CA GLU A 435 -14.01 14.50 -6.14
C GLU A 435 -15.01 15.37 -5.38
N TRP A 436 -14.53 16.48 -4.83
CA TRP A 436 -15.34 17.43 -4.05
C TRP A 436 -14.95 18.87 -4.34
N PRO A 437 -15.89 19.83 -4.17
CA PRO A 437 -15.58 21.25 -4.30
C PRO A 437 -14.44 21.69 -3.38
N ARG A 438 -14.48 21.28 -2.10
CA ARG A 438 -13.51 21.70 -1.09
C ARG A 438 -12.91 20.52 -0.36
N VAL A 439 -11.60 20.44 -0.38
CA VAL A 439 -10.83 19.36 0.24
C VAL A 439 -9.77 19.97 1.16
N GLN A 440 -9.71 19.45 2.38
CA GLN A 440 -8.60 19.68 3.30
C GLN A 440 -7.84 18.36 3.47
N VAL A 441 -6.56 18.36 3.10
CA VAL A 441 -5.67 17.20 3.34
C VAL A 441 -5.12 17.30 4.75
N LEU A 442 -5.21 16.21 5.51
CA LEU A 442 -4.75 16.13 6.89
C LEU A 442 -3.25 15.82 6.96
N ASP A 443 -2.63 16.14 8.09
CA ASP A 443 -1.18 16.04 8.31
C ASP A 443 -0.71 14.64 8.73
N ASP A 444 -1.28 13.60 8.14
CA ASP A 444 -0.93 12.19 8.38
C ASP A 444 -0.57 11.40 7.11
N CYS A 445 -0.59 12.06 5.96
CA CYS A 445 0.21 11.62 4.83
C CYS A 445 1.70 11.75 5.22
N ILE A 446 2.59 10.99 4.56
CA ILE A 446 4.01 10.81 4.96
C ILE A 446 4.63 12.06 5.59
N PRO A 447 5.41 11.92 6.67
CA PRO A 447 6.23 13.02 7.19
C PRO A 447 7.18 13.56 6.10
N ILE A 448 6.86 14.74 5.55
CA ILE A 448 7.63 15.46 4.53
C ILE A 448 8.82 16.22 5.16
N ASP A 449 8.80 16.40 6.48
CA ASP A 449 9.83 16.99 7.34
C ASP A 449 11.18 16.23 7.33
N VAL A 450 11.27 15.09 6.63
CA VAL A 450 12.46 14.22 6.54
C VAL A 450 13.21 14.36 5.19
N LEU A 451 12.89 15.39 4.41
CA LEU A 451 13.49 15.64 3.10
C LEU A 451 14.81 16.42 3.19
N HIS A 452 15.93 15.75 3.00
CA HIS A 452 17.22 16.40 2.70
C HIS A 452 17.69 16.05 1.28
N VAL A 453 18.27 17.02 0.58
CA VAL A 453 19.01 16.78 -0.66
C VAL A 453 20.44 16.41 -0.26
N ILE A 454 20.89 15.19 -0.54
CA ILE A 454 22.29 14.80 -0.30
C ILE A 454 23.00 14.81 -1.65
N GLY A 455 24.01 15.68 -1.77
CA GLY A 455 24.89 15.72 -2.93
C GLY A 455 25.67 14.42 -3.14
N ASP A 456 26.02 14.15 -4.41
CA ASP A 456 26.85 13.07 -4.95
C ASP A 456 27.28 11.96 -3.96
N ALA A 457 26.43 10.96 -3.80
CA ALA A 457 26.87 9.66 -3.29
C ALA A 457 27.50 8.88 -4.45
N ASP A 458 28.83 8.74 -4.42
CA ASP A 458 29.59 7.94 -5.38
C ASP A 458 29.10 6.48 -5.33
N LEU A 459 28.45 6.01 -6.39
CA LEU A 459 27.78 4.70 -6.43
C LEU A 459 28.75 3.51 -6.56
N GLY A 460 30.06 3.77 -6.67
CA GLY A 460 31.09 2.74 -6.78
C GLY A 460 30.99 1.85 -8.03
N ASP A 461 30.06 2.14 -8.94
CA ASP A 461 29.77 1.34 -10.14
C ASP A 461 30.06 2.09 -11.46
N GLY A 462 30.78 3.22 -11.40
CA GLY A 462 31.28 3.94 -12.58
C GLY A 462 30.24 4.74 -13.37
N LYS A 463 29.03 4.96 -12.82
CA LYS A 463 27.92 5.64 -13.53
C LYS A 463 27.89 7.18 -13.44
N GLY A 464 28.94 7.82 -12.91
CA GLY A 464 29.02 9.27 -12.75
C GLY A 464 28.06 9.83 -11.68
N PRO A 465 28.19 11.13 -11.34
CA PRO A 465 27.38 11.76 -10.30
C PRO A 465 25.91 11.85 -10.74
N CYS A 466 25.02 11.31 -9.93
CA CYS A 466 23.58 11.46 -10.09
C CYS A 466 23.04 12.11 -8.82
N ALA A 467 22.44 13.31 -8.94
CA ALA A 467 21.84 14.00 -7.81
C ALA A 467 20.71 13.13 -7.23
N ARG A 468 20.86 12.67 -5.98
CA ARG A 468 19.85 11.88 -5.28
C ARG A 468 19.20 12.75 -4.21
N VAL A 469 17.88 12.76 -4.14
CA VAL A 469 17.20 13.17 -2.91
C VAL A 469 17.34 11.98 -1.95
N LEU A 470 18.14 12.13 -0.89
CA LEU A 470 18.34 11.10 0.12
C LEU A 470 17.73 11.56 1.43
N PHE A 471 16.72 10.84 1.84
CA PHE A 471 15.99 11.05 3.09
C PHE A 471 16.85 10.59 4.27
N GLN A 472 17.19 11.51 5.16
CA GLN A 472 17.66 11.19 6.51
C GLN A 472 16.62 11.68 7.50
N PRO A 473 15.98 10.79 8.29
CA PRO A 473 15.21 11.21 9.46
C PRO A 473 16.04 12.17 10.32
N ASP A 474 15.40 13.17 10.92
CA ASP A 474 16.06 13.98 11.95
C ASP A 474 16.38 13.07 13.16
N TYR A 475 17.66 12.71 13.32
CA TYR A 475 18.14 11.76 14.33
C TYR A 475 18.67 12.49 15.57
N GLU A 476 17.82 13.22 16.29
CA GLU A 476 18.23 13.77 17.59
C GLU A 476 17.99 12.80 18.78
N CYS A 477 17.32 11.66 18.57
CA CYS A 477 17.12 10.65 19.64
C CYS A 477 17.37 9.22 19.14
N GLY A 478 18.43 8.60 19.66
CA GLY A 478 19.13 7.47 19.03
C GLY A 478 18.44 6.10 19.01
N ASP A 479 18.61 5.41 17.89
CA ASP A 479 18.81 3.96 17.75
C ASP A 479 19.20 3.66 16.27
N PRO A 480 20.48 3.36 15.95
CA PRO A 480 20.92 3.07 14.58
C PRO A 480 20.30 1.82 13.94
N SER A 481 19.66 0.95 14.74
CA SER A 481 18.96 -0.26 14.27
C SER A 481 17.56 0.06 13.71
N LYS A 482 17.02 1.24 14.01
CA LYS A 482 15.79 1.81 13.43
C LYS A 482 16.06 2.68 12.22
N LYS A 483 16.99 2.26 11.35
CA LYS A 483 17.10 2.76 9.96
C LYS A 483 15.83 2.39 9.17
N ALA A 484 14.68 2.95 9.55
CA ALA A 484 13.51 2.94 8.70
C ALA A 484 13.83 3.92 7.56
N ARG A 485 14.44 3.39 6.50
CA ARG A 485 14.25 3.99 5.18
C ARG A 485 12.74 4.06 5.01
N LEU A 486 12.16 5.25 5.03
CA LEU A 486 10.81 5.45 4.50
C LEU A 486 10.81 4.73 3.14
N ASP A 487 9.94 3.74 2.98
CA ASP A 487 9.98 2.85 1.83
C ASP A 487 9.44 3.61 0.62
N TRP A 488 10.25 4.44 -0.02
CA TRP A 488 9.90 5.14 -1.26
C TRP A 488 9.67 4.17 -2.42
N LYS A 489 9.74 2.85 -2.22
CA LYS A 489 9.21 1.85 -3.16
C LYS A 489 7.70 1.64 -3.02
N GLY A 490 7.07 2.19 -1.98
CA GLY A 490 5.66 2.06 -1.68
C GLY A 490 4.77 3.17 -2.27
N ASP A 491 3.51 3.17 -1.83
CA ASP A 491 2.40 3.97 -2.33
C ASP A 491 2.29 5.37 -1.70
N GLU A 492 3.32 5.74 -0.96
CA GLU A 492 3.47 6.99 -0.22
C GLU A 492 3.22 8.23 -1.10
N LEU A 493 4.07 8.51 -2.08
CA LEU A 493 3.92 9.68 -2.95
C LEU A 493 2.64 9.62 -3.79
N ASN A 494 2.17 8.41 -4.09
CA ASN A 494 0.89 8.21 -4.75
C ASN A 494 -0.28 8.66 -3.86
N SER A 495 -0.18 8.47 -2.55
CA SER A 495 -1.20 8.93 -1.60
C SER A 495 -1.33 10.44 -1.62
N TRP A 496 -0.21 11.17 -1.64
CA TRP A 496 -0.23 12.61 -1.84
C TRP A 496 -0.84 13.01 -3.17
N PHE A 497 -0.43 12.37 -4.27
CA PHE A 497 -0.96 12.68 -5.60
C PHE A 497 -2.47 12.44 -5.68
N VAL A 498 -2.96 11.34 -5.12
CA VAL A 498 -4.39 11.07 -5.01
C VAL A 498 -5.06 12.15 -4.18
N ALA A 499 -4.58 12.45 -2.96
CA ALA A 499 -5.19 13.42 -2.05
C ALA A 499 -5.34 14.83 -2.69
N VAL A 500 -4.27 15.36 -3.29
CA VAL A 500 -4.27 16.73 -3.83
C VAL A 500 -5.09 16.88 -5.11
N THR A 501 -5.40 15.77 -5.80
CA THR A 501 -6.18 15.78 -7.05
C THR A 501 -7.68 15.52 -6.86
N ARG A 502 -8.16 15.48 -5.60
CA ARG A 502 -9.60 15.31 -5.29
C ARG A 502 -10.38 16.61 -5.21
N ALA A 503 -9.69 17.75 -5.07
CA ALA A 503 -10.31 19.07 -4.99
C ALA A 503 -10.70 19.59 -6.38
N GLN A 504 -11.86 20.24 -6.49
CA GLN A 504 -12.30 20.93 -7.71
C GLN A 504 -12.16 22.46 -7.60
N GLU A 505 -12.46 23.05 -6.44
CA GLU A 505 -12.50 24.50 -6.24
C GLU A 505 -11.50 24.99 -5.18
N GLU A 506 -11.38 24.28 -4.06
CA GLU A 506 -10.45 24.67 -2.99
C GLU A 506 -9.71 23.47 -2.41
N LEU A 507 -8.39 23.59 -2.35
CA LEU A 507 -7.51 22.61 -1.75
C LEU A 507 -6.75 23.24 -0.59
N GLN A 508 -7.01 22.83 0.64
CA GLN A 508 -6.20 23.19 1.79
C GLN A 508 -5.16 22.11 2.07
N LEU A 509 -3.91 22.54 2.25
CA LEU A 509 -2.77 21.65 2.46
C LEU A 509 -2.17 21.86 3.86
N PRO A 510 -1.69 20.78 4.52
CA PRO A 510 -1.10 20.89 5.84
C PRO A 510 0.31 21.52 5.76
N PRO A 511 0.83 22.03 6.89
CA PRO A 511 2.13 22.72 6.93
C PRO A 511 3.27 21.94 6.31
N LYS A 512 3.33 20.64 6.59
CA LYS A 512 4.39 19.77 6.08
C LYS A 512 4.43 19.73 4.57
N PHE A 513 3.30 19.87 3.89
CA PHE A 513 3.27 19.89 2.43
C PHE A 513 3.94 21.14 1.83
N TRP A 514 3.84 22.29 2.49
CA TRP A 514 4.45 23.52 1.99
C TRP A 514 5.97 23.47 1.99
N ALA A 515 6.58 22.65 2.86
CA ALA A 515 8.01 22.36 2.78
C ALA A 515 8.37 21.68 1.45
N LEU A 516 7.53 20.75 0.96
CA LEU A 516 7.71 20.08 -0.34
C LEU A 516 7.62 21.08 -1.50
N VAL A 517 6.61 21.94 -1.45
CA VAL A 517 6.37 22.96 -2.47
C VAL A 517 7.55 23.93 -2.52
N LYS A 518 7.97 24.46 -1.37
CA LYS A 518 9.16 25.33 -1.27
C LYS A 518 10.42 24.63 -1.79
N MET A 519 10.62 23.35 -1.49
CA MET A 519 11.77 22.58 -1.99
C MET A 519 11.73 22.37 -3.50
N ALA A 520 10.56 22.10 -4.08
CA ALA A 520 10.36 21.95 -5.51
C ALA A 520 10.46 23.30 -6.27
N GLU A 521 9.97 24.38 -5.68
CA GLU A 521 9.89 25.72 -6.29
C GLU A 521 11.17 26.54 -6.14
N ALA A 522 11.92 26.37 -5.05
CA ALA A 522 13.18 27.08 -4.80
C ALA A 522 14.36 26.54 -5.62
N GLY A 523 14.20 25.42 -6.34
CA GLY A 523 15.25 24.82 -7.16
C GLY A 523 16.54 24.44 -6.43
N ALA A 524 16.57 24.43 -5.09
CA ALA A 524 17.79 24.59 -4.28
C ALA A 524 18.97 23.68 -4.71
N PRO A 525 19.96 24.24 -5.44
CA PRO A 525 21.27 23.65 -5.68
C PRO A 525 22.14 23.94 -4.47
N VAL A 526 22.87 22.94 -3.98
CA VAL A 526 23.64 23.07 -2.73
C VAL A 526 25.07 23.60 -2.94
N THR A 527 25.46 23.88 -4.19
CA THR A 527 26.81 24.37 -4.55
C THR A 527 26.84 25.29 -5.77
N ASP A 528 27.82 26.19 -5.82
CA ASP A 528 28.03 27.21 -6.88
C ASP A 528 28.29 26.62 -8.29
N GLY A 529 28.71 25.35 -8.40
CA GLY A 529 28.84 24.65 -9.69
C GLY A 529 27.51 24.14 -10.26
N GLN A 530 26.52 23.87 -9.42
CA GLN A 530 25.18 23.43 -9.84
C GLN A 530 24.30 24.63 -10.26
N LEU A 531 24.59 25.81 -9.72
CA LEU A 531 24.05 27.09 -10.17
C LEU A 531 24.33 27.38 -11.66
N LEU A 532 25.44 26.89 -12.21
CA LEU A 532 25.83 27.12 -13.63
C LEU A 532 25.15 26.18 -14.64
N ALA A 533 24.51 25.08 -14.18
CA ALA A 533 23.78 24.14 -15.05
C ALA A 533 22.26 24.39 -15.08
N TRP A 534 21.73 25.17 -14.13
CA TRP A 534 20.32 25.50 -13.96
C TRP A 534 19.74 26.36 -15.11
N ASP A 535 20.57 27.15 -15.77
CA ASP A 535 20.21 28.07 -16.87
C ASP A 535 19.67 27.39 -18.15
N ARG A 536 19.61 26.05 -18.22
CA ARG A 536 19.15 25.31 -19.42
C ARG A 536 17.71 24.79 -19.35
N LEU A 537 17.03 24.80 -18.20
CA LEU A 537 15.80 24.01 -17.99
C LEU A 537 14.50 24.79 -17.74
N ILE A 538 14.52 26.12 -17.66
CA ILE A 538 13.29 26.92 -17.48
C ILE A 538 13.29 28.15 -18.40
N ASN A 539 13.18 27.95 -19.71
CA ASN A 539 12.38 28.76 -20.64
C ASN A 539 12.39 28.13 -22.05
N PRO A 540 11.25 27.90 -22.73
CA PRO A 540 11.28 27.55 -24.13
C PRO A 540 11.50 28.83 -24.94
N SER A 541 12.70 29.02 -25.49
CA SER A 541 12.87 29.93 -26.62
C SER A 541 12.35 29.21 -27.88
N PRO A 542 11.39 29.77 -28.63
CA PRO A 542 10.90 29.20 -29.89
C PRO A 542 12.04 28.89 -30.89
N ALA A 543 13.09 29.72 -30.89
CA ALA A 543 14.25 29.55 -31.76
C ALA A 543 15.05 28.27 -31.49
N ARG A 544 15.01 27.71 -30.26
CA ARG A 544 15.72 26.46 -29.91
C ARG A 544 14.87 25.20 -30.03
N VAL A 545 13.55 25.35 -30.13
CA VAL A 545 12.66 24.25 -30.54
C VAL A 545 12.79 24.03 -32.05
N GLU A 546 12.85 25.12 -32.82
CA GLU A 546 13.06 25.09 -34.28
C GLU A 546 14.48 24.59 -34.65
N GLU A 547 15.50 24.95 -33.87
CA GLU A 547 16.87 24.43 -34.02
C GLU A 547 16.98 22.94 -33.65
N ALA A 548 16.19 22.46 -32.67
CA ALA A 548 16.12 21.04 -32.29
C ALA A 548 15.30 20.18 -33.27
N GLU A 549 14.26 20.75 -33.89
CA GLU A 549 13.50 20.12 -34.97
C GLU A 549 14.34 20.03 -36.26
N GLN A 550 15.12 21.07 -36.60
CA GLN A 550 16.09 21.03 -37.71
C GLN A 550 17.27 20.05 -37.46
N LEU A 551 17.71 19.90 -36.20
CA LEU A 551 18.72 18.90 -35.81
C LEU A 551 18.18 17.46 -35.88
N LEU A 552 16.88 17.25 -35.69
CA LEU A 552 16.21 15.96 -35.84
C LEU A 552 15.94 15.61 -37.31
N GLU A 553 15.64 16.58 -38.19
CA GLU A 553 15.54 16.37 -39.63
C GLU A 553 16.91 16.06 -40.27
N GLY A 554 18.00 16.69 -39.80
CA GLY A 554 19.37 16.41 -40.27
C GLY A 554 19.93 15.03 -39.85
N LEU A 555 19.31 14.35 -38.88
CA LEU A 555 19.70 13.00 -38.45
C LEU A 555 18.95 11.88 -39.19
N LEU A 556 17.99 12.22 -40.07
CA LEU A 556 17.29 11.26 -40.93
C LEU A 556 17.91 11.09 -42.33
N GLU A 557 18.96 11.84 -42.69
CA GLU A 557 19.63 11.73 -44.01
C GLU A 557 20.97 10.98 -44.01
N VAL A 558 21.40 10.35 -42.90
CA VAL A 558 22.65 9.57 -42.89
C VAL A 558 22.43 8.15 -42.37
N VAL A 559 21.57 7.39 -43.06
CA VAL A 559 21.77 5.95 -43.35
C VAL A 559 21.07 5.60 -44.68
N ILE A 560 21.80 5.74 -45.79
CA ILE A 560 21.83 4.75 -46.89
C ILE A 560 23.30 4.34 -47.03
#